data_AF-A0A243WGE8-F1
#
_entry.id   AF-A0A243WGE8-F1
#
_cell.length_a   1.000
_cell.length_b   1.000
_cell.length_c   1.000
_cell.angle_alpha   90.00
_cell.angle_beta   90.00
_cell.angle_gamma   90.00
#
_symmetry.space_group_name_H-M   'P 1'
#
loop_
_entity.id
_entity.type
_entity.pdbx_description
1 polymer ?
#
loop_
_entity_poly.entity_id
_entity_poly.type
_entity_poly.pdbx_seq_one_letter_code
_entity_poly.pdbx_strand_id
1 'polypeptide(L)'
;MFDLNPHHLPYATPLHVLMLLGTALFAYGVGQAVFRQRQQQLAQKLQQQLAKRQEPLVAPLLQNEQNGSNDLEEILGITTAVKHLLQQNGIHTFSQLGQVSTWTIQLLLTENGPVNYLYDPATWPAQARLAAANRWQDLRTFQEQLRRGALTDLIM
;
A
#
# COMPACT_ATOMS: atom_id res chain seq x y z
N MET A 1 14.97 -24.65 -58.93
CA MET A 1 16.17 -24.44 -58.08
C MET A 1 16.47 -22.94 -58.13
N PHE A 2 16.46 -22.21 -57.02
CA PHE A 2 16.81 -20.78 -57.03
C PHE A 2 18.29 -20.64 -57.37
N ASP A 3 18.61 -20.02 -58.51
CA ASP A 3 19.98 -19.69 -58.86
C ASP A 3 20.39 -18.42 -58.12
N LEU A 4 21.29 -18.56 -57.14
CA LEU A 4 21.79 -17.47 -56.29
C LEU A 4 22.87 -16.62 -56.98
N ASN A 5 23.22 -16.93 -58.23
CA ASN A 5 24.23 -16.22 -58.99
C ASN A 5 23.90 -16.15 -60.49
N PRO A 6 22.78 -15.49 -60.88
CA PRO A 6 22.32 -15.43 -62.27
C PRO A 6 23.30 -14.71 -63.22
N HIS A 7 24.30 -14.00 -62.69
CA HIS A 7 25.35 -13.31 -63.45
C HIS A 7 26.74 -13.96 -63.31
N HIS A 8 26.84 -15.16 -62.73
CA HIS A 8 28.08 -15.95 -62.57
C HIS A 8 29.28 -15.17 -62.01
N LEU A 9 29.06 -14.28 -61.05
CA LEU A 9 30.13 -13.52 -60.41
C LEU A 9 30.98 -14.45 -59.53
N PRO A 10 32.33 -14.39 -59.59
CA PRO A 10 33.22 -15.33 -58.90
C PRO A 10 33.14 -15.27 -57.37
N TYR A 11 32.66 -14.16 -56.81
CA TYR A 11 32.58 -13.92 -55.36
C TYR A 11 31.14 -13.77 -54.86
N ALA A 12 30.14 -14.21 -55.62
CA ALA A 12 28.74 -14.07 -55.22
C ALA A 12 28.43 -14.80 -53.91
N THR A 13 28.86 -16.05 -53.74
CA THR A 13 28.56 -16.84 -52.53
C THR A 13 29.14 -16.25 -51.23
N PRO A 14 30.43 -15.83 -51.15
CA PRO A 14 30.93 -15.16 -49.95
C PRO A 14 30.27 -13.81 -49.70
N LEU A 15 29.88 -13.07 -50.74
CA LEU A 15 29.18 -11.78 -50.60
C LEU A 15 27.80 -11.94 -49.96
N HIS A 16 27.02 -12.96 -50.33
CA HIS A 16 25.72 -13.23 -49.71
C HIS A 16 25.84 -13.63 -48.24
N VAL A 17 26.83 -14.43 -47.88
CA VAL A 17 27.09 -14.81 -46.48
C VAL A 17 27.45 -13.57 -45.64
N LEU A 18 28.25 -12.66 -46.20
CA LEU A 18 28.63 -11.41 -45.55
C LEU A 18 27.43 -10.47 -45.40
N MET A 19 26.54 -10.40 -46.40
CA MET A 19 25.26 -9.70 -46.27
C MET A 19 24.37 -10.29 -45.17
N LEU A 20 24.23 -11.62 -45.09
CA LEU A 20 23.40 -12.28 -44.07
C LEU A 20 23.94 -12.02 -42.66
N LEU A 21 25.26 -12.14 -42.46
CA LEU A 21 25.90 -11.80 -41.19
C LEU A 21 25.73 -10.32 -40.83
N GLY A 22 25.88 -9.42 -41.81
CA GLY A 22 25.63 -7.99 -41.64
C GLY A 22 24.20 -7.69 -41.20
N THR A 23 23.21 -8.31 -41.86
CA THR A 23 21.79 -8.14 -41.47
C THR A 23 21.47 -8.71 -40.09
N ALA A 24 22.08 -9.84 -39.71
CA ALA A 24 21.88 -10.44 -38.39
C ALA A 24 22.47 -9.56 -37.28
N LEU A 25 23.68 -9.02 -37.47
CA LEU A 25 24.32 -8.11 -36.51
C LEU A 25 23.58 -6.78 -36.39
N PHE A 26 23.13 -6.23 -37.52
CA PHE A 26 22.34 -4.99 -37.52
C PHE A 26 20.99 -5.18 -36.83
N ALA A 27 20.28 -6.27 -37.13
CA ALA A 27 19.02 -6.62 -36.48
C ALA A 27 19.19 -6.86 -34.97
N TYR A 28 20.27 -7.55 -34.57
CA TYR A 28 20.61 -7.75 -33.16
C TYR A 28 20.92 -6.43 -32.46
N GLY A 29 21.68 -5.52 -33.08
CA GLY A 29 21.99 -4.20 -32.53
C GLY A 29 20.75 -3.33 -32.32
N VAL A 30 19.87 -3.26 -33.32
CA VAL A 30 18.60 -2.52 -33.22
C VAL A 30 17.68 -3.17 -32.17
N GLY A 31 17.55 -4.50 -32.17
CA GLY A 31 16.75 -5.22 -31.19
C GLY A 31 17.25 -5.02 -29.76
N GLN A 32 18.57 -5.04 -29.56
CA GLN A 32 19.18 -4.81 -28.25
C GLN A 32 19.00 -3.37 -27.78
N ALA A 33 19.06 -2.38 -28.68
CA ALA A 33 18.80 -0.97 -28.36
C ALA A 33 17.35 -0.73 -27.91
N VAL A 34 16.37 -1.26 -28.66
CA VAL A 34 14.94 -1.15 -28.31
C VAL A 34 14.61 -1.88 -27.01
N PHE A 35 15.19 -3.06 -26.79
CA PHE A 35 15.00 -3.82 -25.56
C PHE A 35 15.49 -3.06 -24.32
N ARG A 36 16.66 -2.40 -24.41
CA ARG A 36 17.18 -1.54 -23.32
C ARG A 36 16.23 -0.38 -23.02
N GLN A 37 15.65 0.26 -24.03
CA GLN A 37 14.67 1.35 -23.83
C GLN A 37 13.39 0.84 -23.15
N ARG A 38 12.87 -0.31 -23.57
CA ARG A 38 11.67 -0.91 -22.96
C ARG A 38 11.92 -1.33 -21.50
N GLN A 39 13.09 -1.85 -21.19
CA GLN A 39 13.53 -2.14 -19.82
C GLN A 39 13.56 -0.88 -18.94
N GLN A 40 14.09 0.24 -19.45
CA GLN A 40 14.09 1.51 -18.72
C GLN A 40 12.68 2.06 -18.47
N GLN A 41 11.79 1.97 -19.45
CA GLN A 41 10.38 2.38 -19.28
C GLN A 41 9.66 1.54 -18.21
N LEU A 42 9.92 0.24 -18.15
CA LEU A 42 9.37 -0.64 -17.11
C LEU A 42 9.93 -0.28 -15.74
N ALA A 43 11.24 -0.03 -15.64
CA ALA A 43 11.87 0.40 -14.40
C ALA A 43 11.31 1.76 -13.92
N GLN A 44 11.11 2.72 -14.82
CA GLN A 44 10.48 4.00 -14.51
C GLN A 44 9.03 3.84 -14.09
N LYS A 45 8.23 3.02 -14.78
CA LYS A 45 6.85 2.74 -14.38
C LYS A 45 6.78 2.05 -13.02
N LEU A 46 7.70 1.12 -12.73
CA LEU A 46 7.80 0.47 -11.43
C LEU A 46 8.18 1.50 -10.36
N GLN A 47 9.16 2.36 -10.62
CA GLN A 47 9.53 3.46 -9.72
C GLN A 47 8.39 4.44 -9.52
N GLN A 48 7.63 4.81 -10.56
CA GLN A 48 6.46 5.66 -10.45
C GLN A 48 5.34 4.99 -9.66
N GLN A 49 5.10 3.69 -9.86
CA GLN A 49 4.12 2.94 -9.07
C GLN A 49 4.57 2.80 -7.61
N LEU A 50 5.87 2.58 -7.36
CA LEU A 50 6.44 2.56 -6.02
C LEU A 50 6.34 3.95 -5.38
N ALA A 51 6.67 5.02 -6.09
CA ALA A 51 6.55 6.40 -5.63
C ALA A 51 5.11 6.87 -5.47
N LYS A 52 4.16 6.34 -6.25
CA LYS A 52 2.71 6.58 -6.10
C LYS A 52 2.11 5.76 -4.96
N ARG A 53 2.67 4.58 -4.68
CA ARG A 53 2.32 3.74 -3.52
C ARG A 53 2.96 4.24 -2.23
N GLN A 54 4.13 4.89 -2.35
CA GLN A 54 4.86 5.60 -1.31
C GLN A 54 4.53 7.11 -1.31
N GLU A 55 3.63 7.56 -2.20
CA GLU A 55 3.09 8.90 -2.14
C GLU A 55 2.50 9.01 -0.75
N PRO A 56 2.93 9.99 0.05
CA PRO A 56 2.64 9.98 1.46
C PRO A 56 1.13 10.01 1.59
N LEU A 57 0.55 8.86 1.95
CA LEU A 57 -0.83 8.77 2.43
C LEU A 57 -1.04 9.83 3.53
N VAL A 58 0.06 10.18 4.20
CA VAL A 58 0.25 11.20 5.24
C VAL A 58 0.08 12.65 4.76
N ALA A 59 0.52 13.07 3.56
CA ALA A 59 0.56 14.51 3.23
C ALA A 59 -0.83 15.18 3.04
N PRO A 60 -1.81 14.52 2.39
CA PRO A 60 -3.19 15.03 2.37
C PRO A 60 -3.89 14.86 3.72
N LEU A 61 -3.46 13.90 4.55
CA LEU A 61 -4.03 13.67 5.89
C LEU A 61 -3.60 14.79 6.85
N LEU A 62 -2.33 15.21 6.82
CA LEU A 62 -1.80 16.29 7.68
C LEU A 62 -2.51 17.64 7.45
N GLN A 63 -3.00 17.90 6.25
CA GLN A 63 -3.75 19.13 5.94
C GLN A 63 -5.19 19.12 6.49
N ASN A 64 -5.78 17.94 6.71
CA ASN A 64 -7.10 17.80 7.35
C ASN A 64 -7.02 17.62 8.87
N GLU A 65 -5.83 17.37 9.44
CA GLU A 65 -5.64 17.16 10.88
C GLU A 65 -5.67 18.45 11.72
N GLN A 66 -5.69 19.63 11.09
CA GLN A 66 -5.64 20.92 11.82
C GLN A 66 -6.99 21.39 12.38
N ASN A 67 -8.08 20.64 12.17
CA ASN A 67 -9.42 21.08 12.61
C ASN A 67 -10.30 19.96 13.23
N GLY A 68 -9.75 18.78 13.49
CA GLY A 68 -10.46 17.67 14.13
C GLY A 68 -9.79 17.32 15.46
N SER A 69 -10.56 17.27 16.54
CA SER A 69 -10.05 16.77 17.84
C SER A 69 -9.54 15.35 17.65
N ASN A 70 -8.22 15.12 17.74
CA ASN A 70 -7.59 13.79 17.64
C ASN A 70 -7.66 13.01 18.97
N ASP A 71 -8.71 13.27 19.76
CA ASP A 71 -8.84 12.65 21.07
C ASP A 71 -9.28 11.19 20.92
N LEU A 72 -8.33 10.26 21.12
CA LEU A 72 -8.57 8.82 21.05
C LEU A 72 -9.65 8.35 22.04
N GLU A 73 -9.99 9.13 23.08
CA GLU A 73 -11.10 8.84 24.00
C GLU A 73 -12.49 8.89 23.33
N GLU A 74 -12.62 9.50 22.14
CA GLU A 74 -13.85 9.46 21.33
C GLU A 74 -14.16 8.06 20.77
N ILE A 75 -13.17 7.16 20.79
CA ILE A 75 -13.32 5.77 20.37
C ILE A 75 -13.87 4.94 21.52
N LEU A 76 -15.00 4.28 21.29
CA LEU A 76 -15.65 3.45 22.29
C LEU A 76 -14.73 2.31 22.74
N GLY A 77 -14.41 2.30 24.03
CA GLY A 77 -13.53 1.31 24.66
C GLY A 77 -12.10 1.79 24.92
N ILE A 78 -11.70 2.96 24.38
CA ILE A 78 -10.42 3.58 24.72
C ILE A 78 -10.62 4.44 25.98
N THR A 79 -10.08 3.97 27.10
CA THR A 79 -9.99 4.75 28.33
C THR A 79 -8.73 5.63 28.32
N THR A 80 -8.63 6.59 29.25
CA THR A 80 -7.43 7.43 29.41
C THR A 80 -6.15 6.59 29.58
N ALA A 81 -6.23 5.44 30.26
CA ALA A 81 -5.11 4.52 30.42
C ALA A 81 -4.68 3.88 29.08
N VAL A 82 -5.66 3.42 28.28
CA VAL A 82 -5.40 2.86 26.94
C VAL A 82 -4.86 3.93 26.00
N LYS A 83 -5.41 5.15 26.04
CA LYS A 83 -4.89 6.28 25.27
C LYS A 83 -3.43 6.55 25.58
N HIS A 84 -3.06 6.63 26.86
CA HIS A 84 -1.68 6.86 27.25
C HIS A 84 -0.76 5.74 26.75
N LEU A 85 -1.21 4.48 26.87
CA LEU A 85 -0.50 3.31 26.37
C LEU A 85 -0.28 3.36 24.83
N LEU A 86 -1.32 3.72 24.08
CA LEU A 86 -1.25 3.89 22.63
C LEU A 86 -0.26 5.02 22.25
N GLN A 87 -0.32 6.14 22.96
CA GLN A 87 0.59 7.28 22.75
C GLN A 87 2.04 6.92 23.07
N GLN A 88 2.31 6.14 24.12
CA GLN A 88 3.65 5.63 24.42
C GLN A 88 4.23 4.75 23.32
N ASN A 89 3.37 4.11 22.52
CA ASN A 89 3.74 3.30 21.37
C ASN A 89 3.65 4.05 20.02
N GLY A 90 3.58 5.39 20.06
CA GLY A 90 3.61 6.24 18.86
C GLY A 90 2.26 6.40 18.14
N ILE A 91 1.15 6.02 18.76
CA ILE A 91 -0.21 6.16 18.22
C ILE A 91 -0.89 7.34 18.93
N HIS A 92 -0.94 8.49 18.26
CA HIS A 92 -1.47 9.75 18.78
C HIS A 92 -2.72 10.24 18.05
N THR A 93 -3.00 9.74 16.83
CA THR A 93 -4.09 10.24 15.98
C THR A 93 -5.04 9.13 15.56
N PHE A 94 -6.27 9.51 15.17
CA PHE A 94 -7.24 8.54 14.62
C PHE A 94 -6.71 7.85 13.36
N SER A 95 -5.98 8.59 12.52
CA SER A 95 -5.37 8.04 11.30
C SER A 95 -4.34 6.96 11.61
N GLN A 96 -3.48 7.20 12.60
CA GLN A 96 -2.50 6.21 13.05
C GLN A 96 -3.20 4.97 13.60
N LEU A 97 -4.15 5.15 14.52
CA LEU A 97 -4.89 4.03 15.12
C LEU A 97 -5.67 3.22 14.07
N GLY A 98 -6.24 3.87 13.05
CA GLY A 98 -6.96 3.21 11.97
C GLY A 98 -6.09 2.34 11.04
N GLN A 99 -4.79 2.63 10.97
CA GLN A 99 -3.83 1.87 10.16
C GLN A 99 -3.24 0.68 10.91
N VAL A 100 -3.29 0.69 12.24
CA VAL A 100 -2.78 -0.40 13.07
C VAL A 100 -3.67 -1.63 12.92
N SER A 101 -3.05 -2.80 12.80
CA SER A 101 -3.77 -4.07 12.72
C SER A 101 -4.36 -4.45 14.08
N THR A 102 -5.49 -5.17 14.08
CA THR A 102 -6.11 -5.68 15.31
C THR A 102 -5.16 -6.56 16.11
N TRP A 103 -4.35 -7.38 15.42
CA TRP A 103 -3.30 -8.20 16.00
C TRP A 103 -2.24 -7.36 16.73
N THR A 104 -1.77 -6.27 16.10
CA THR A 104 -0.79 -5.36 16.71
C THR A 104 -1.35 -4.70 17.96
N ILE A 105 -2.62 -4.30 17.96
CA ILE A 105 -3.28 -3.76 19.15
C ILE A 105 -3.34 -4.81 20.25
N GLN A 106 -3.80 -6.03 19.94
CA GLN A 106 -3.87 -7.11 20.92
C GLN A 106 -2.50 -7.46 21.51
N LEU A 107 -1.44 -7.46 20.70
CA LEU A 107 -0.08 -7.70 21.16
C LEU A 107 0.39 -6.60 22.13
N LEU A 108 0.25 -5.33 21.73
CA LEU A 108 0.61 -4.16 22.53
C LEU A 108 -0.13 -4.14 23.87
N LEU A 109 -1.40 -4.48 23.85
CA LEU A 109 -2.24 -4.62 25.04
C LEU A 109 -1.78 -5.76 25.96
N THR A 110 -1.41 -6.90 25.39
CA THR A 110 -0.95 -8.08 26.14
C THR A 110 0.41 -7.83 26.82
N GLU A 111 1.31 -7.13 26.14
CA GLU A 111 2.65 -6.79 26.66
C GLU A 111 2.62 -5.84 27.86
N ASN A 112 1.55 -5.05 28.01
CA ASN A 112 1.41 -4.04 29.06
C ASN A 112 0.58 -4.50 30.27
N GLY A 113 0.27 -5.80 30.34
CA GLY A 113 -0.44 -6.41 31.47
C GLY A 113 -1.96 -6.40 31.34
N PRO A 114 -2.69 -6.93 32.34
CA PRO A 114 -4.15 -7.05 32.29
C PRO A 114 -4.80 -5.67 32.41
N VAL A 115 -5.07 -5.02 31.29
CA VAL A 115 -5.95 -3.87 31.23
C VAL A 115 -7.35 -4.38 30.91
N ASN A 116 -8.33 -4.09 31.77
CA ASN A 116 -9.72 -4.43 31.50
C ASN A 116 -10.31 -3.42 30.51
N TYR A 117 -10.70 -3.90 29.34
CA TYR A 117 -11.44 -3.14 28.34
C TYR A 117 -12.90 -3.57 28.38
N LEU A 118 -13.84 -2.62 28.38
CA LEU A 118 -15.27 -2.93 28.32
C LEU A 118 -15.74 -3.37 26.92
N TYR A 119 -14.96 -3.06 25.88
CA TYR A 119 -15.30 -3.33 24.48
C TYR A 119 -14.11 -3.98 23.78
N ASP A 120 -14.39 -4.78 22.75
CA ASP A 120 -13.39 -5.50 21.97
C ASP A 120 -12.40 -4.52 21.29
N PRO A 121 -11.09 -4.59 21.62
CA PRO A 121 -10.04 -3.79 20.99
C PRO A 121 -9.94 -3.97 19.46
N ALA A 122 -10.44 -5.08 18.92
CA ALA A 122 -10.47 -5.31 17.47
C ALA A 122 -11.35 -4.28 16.73
N THR A 123 -12.25 -3.60 17.44
CA THR A 123 -13.14 -2.57 16.85
C THR A 123 -12.48 -1.21 16.74
N TRP A 124 -11.42 -0.93 17.52
CA TRP A 124 -10.82 0.40 17.61
C TRP A 124 -10.27 0.92 16.27
N PRO A 125 -9.58 0.13 15.43
CA PRO A 125 -9.14 0.58 14.12
C PRO A 125 -10.30 1.00 13.21
N ALA A 126 -11.41 0.28 13.25
CA ALA A 126 -12.57 0.57 12.41
C ALA A 126 -13.24 1.89 12.85
N GLN A 127 -13.41 2.09 14.16
CA GLN A 127 -13.91 3.34 14.72
C GLN A 127 -12.98 4.52 14.37
N ALA A 128 -11.66 4.33 14.52
CA ALA A 128 -10.67 5.36 14.25
C ALA A 128 -10.64 5.77 12.77
N ARG A 129 -10.86 4.84 11.82
CA ARG A 129 -11.02 5.18 10.40
C ARG A 129 -12.23 6.07 10.14
N LEU A 130 -13.35 5.86 10.84
CA LEU A 130 -14.54 6.71 10.71
C LEU A 130 -14.28 8.10 11.29
N ALA A 131 -13.62 8.19 12.45
CA ALA A 131 -13.23 9.45 13.07
C ALA A 131 -12.24 10.24 12.19
N ALA A 132 -11.19 9.58 11.67
CA ALA A 132 -10.21 10.18 10.75
C ALA A 132 -10.84 10.68 9.44
N ALA A 133 -11.94 10.06 9.00
CA ALA A 133 -12.70 10.47 7.83
C ALA A 133 -13.76 11.56 8.12
N ASN A 134 -13.81 12.10 9.35
CA ASN A 134 -14.85 13.02 9.83
C ASN A 134 -16.29 12.47 9.70
N ARG A 135 -16.45 11.14 9.68
CA ARG A 135 -17.75 10.46 9.56
C ARG A 135 -18.38 10.23 10.94
N TRP A 136 -18.61 11.31 11.68
CA TRP A 136 -19.07 11.28 13.07
C TRP A 136 -20.44 10.62 13.26
N GLN A 137 -21.36 10.80 12.31
CA GLN A 137 -22.68 10.17 12.37
C GLN A 137 -22.60 8.65 12.19
N ASP A 138 -21.72 8.19 11.30
CA ASP A 138 -21.48 6.76 11.07
C ASP A 138 -20.76 6.14 12.26
N LEU A 139 -19.79 6.87 12.85
CA LEU A 139 -19.12 6.46 14.08
C LEU A 139 -20.14 6.26 15.21
N ARG A 140 -21.02 7.24 15.45
CA ARG A 140 -22.08 7.14 16.46
C ARG A 140 -23.00 5.94 16.21
N THR A 141 -23.43 5.74 14.97
CA THR A 141 -24.27 4.60 14.58
C THR A 141 -23.55 3.27 14.85
N PHE A 142 -22.28 3.18 14.50
CA PHE A 142 -21.45 2.01 14.74
C PHE A 142 -21.25 1.74 16.24
N GLN A 143 -20.98 2.77 17.03
CA GLN A 143 -20.87 2.67 18.49
C GLN A 143 -22.17 2.21 19.16
N GLU A 144 -23.32 2.70 18.70
CA GLU A 144 -24.63 2.23 19.18
C GLU A 144 -24.88 0.75 18.85
N GLN A 145 -24.44 0.29 17.68
CA GLN A 145 -24.49 -1.14 17.34
C GLN A 145 -23.59 -1.97 18.25
N LEU A 146 -22.37 -1.50 18.53
CA LEU A 146 -21.44 -2.16 19.45
C LEU A 146 -22.01 -2.24 20.87
N ARG A 147 -22.62 -1.16 21.38
CA ARG A 147 -23.29 -1.14 22.69
C ARG A 147 -24.45 -2.14 22.75
N ARG A 148 -25.31 -2.19 21.73
CA ARG A 148 -26.42 -3.16 21.67
C ARG A 148 -25.93 -4.61 21.58
N GLY A 149 -24.89 -4.88 20.80
CA GLY A 149 -24.28 -6.21 20.71
C GLY A 149 -23.63 -6.64 22.02
N ALA A 150 -22.87 -5.76 22.67
CA ALA A 150 -22.21 -6.03 23.96
C ALA A 150 -23.19 -6.14 25.13
N LEU A 151 -24.28 -5.35 25.14
CA LEU A 151 -25.34 -5.47 26.15
C LEU A 151 -26.06 -6.81 26.06
N THR A 152 -26.14 -7.45 24.88
CA THR A 152 -26.84 -8.72 24.74
C THR A 152 -26.08 -9.88 25.41
N ASP A 153 -24.75 -9.78 25.51
CA ASP A 153 -23.89 -10.82 26.11
C ASP A 153 -23.74 -10.67 27.65
N LEU A 154 -24.16 -9.53 28.21
CA LEU A 154 -24.12 -9.27 29.67
C LEU A 154 -25.44 -9.60 30.40
N ILE A 155 -26.50 -9.98 29.66
CA ILE A 155 -27.83 -10.27 30.20
C ILE A 155 -28.22 -11.75 29.96
N MET A 156 -27.25 -12.60 29.64
CA MET A 156 -27.35 -14.07 29.53
C MET A 156 -26.36 -14.71 30.50
#